data_AF-A0A3M1ICB3-F1
#
_entry.id   AF-A0A3M1ICB3-F1
#
_cell.length_a   1.000
_cell.length_b   1.000
_cell.length_c   1.000
_cell.angle_alpha   90.00
_cell.angle_beta   90.00
_cell.angle_gamma   90.00
#
_symmetry.space_group_name_H-M   'P 1'
#
loop_
_entity.id
_entity.type
_entity.pdbx_description
1 polymer ?
#
loop_
_entity_poly.entity_id
_entity_poly.type
_entity_poly.pdbx_seq_one_letter_code
_entity_poly.pdbx_strand_id
1 'polypeptide(L)'
;MRKLFSVFAVLIVISMVAAACQPAPAPSGGEGPTKVETVVVTVEVPAEGGEAQPAEAQGYGTIVARVKERGKVVCGGRTDLLGFGYLDENGKNIGFDIDLCRAVAAAVLGDPEAIEVVPLTAADRGPALQTGEVDMLSRNATWTSKRDAEWGNFTWIMFYDGQGFMVRKDSGITSMADMDGATVCVTSGTTTEKNLAAAFADAGLTYEAVIFEDTASVYGAYDEGRCDVATSDKSQLASV
;
A
#
# COMPACT_ATOMS: atom_id res chain seq x y z
N MET A 1 67.18 49.28 1.75
CA MET A 1 65.78 48.79 1.63
C MET A 1 65.72 47.26 1.52
N ARG A 2 66.29 46.53 2.50
CA ARG A 2 66.23 45.06 2.57
C ARG A 2 66.02 44.53 4.00
N LYS A 3 66.23 45.38 5.02
CA LYS A 3 65.95 45.07 6.43
C LYS A 3 64.54 45.46 6.90
N LEU A 4 63.77 46.19 6.08
CA LEU A 4 62.40 46.59 6.40
C LEU A 4 61.35 45.54 5.98
N PHE A 5 61.67 44.69 5.01
CA PHE A 5 60.78 43.61 4.54
C PHE A 5 60.80 42.35 5.42
N SER A 6 61.92 42.07 6.13
CA SER A 6 61.99 40.92 7.06
C SER A 6 61.21 41.12 8.36
N VAL A 7 60.95 42.37 8.78
CA VAL A 7 60.18 42.64 10.00
C VAL A 7 58.68 42.46 9.76
N PHE A 8 58.19 42.74 8.55
CA PHE A 8 56.78 42.56 8.19
C PHE A 8 56.40 41.10 7.93
N ALA A 9 57.33 40.27 7.42
CA ALA A 9 57.08 38.84 7.20
C ALA A 9 57.01 38.03 8.51
N VAL A 10 57.68 38.46 9.59
CA VAL A 10 57.62 37.79 10.90
C VAL A 10 56.34 38.14 11.67
N LEU A 11 55.76 39.33 11.45
CA LEU A 11 54.52 39.77 12.10
C LEU A 11 53.25 39.11 11.54
N ILE A 12 53.26 38.66 10.28
CA ILE A 12 52.10 37.97 9.67
C ILE A 12 52.05 36.48 10.06
N VAL A 13 53.20 35.82 10.26
CA VAL A 13 53.25 34.40 10.65
C VAL A 13 52.90 34.19 12.13
N ILE A 14 53.06 35.19 12.99
CA ILE A 14 52.66 35.09 14.41
C ILE A 14 51.13 35.23 14.60
N SER A 15 50.39 35.81 13.64
CA SER A 15 48.92 35.89 13.76
C SER A 15 48.17 34.61 13.32
N MET A 16 48.83 33.67 12.63
CA MET A 16 48.19 32.44 12.14
C MET A 16 48.41 31.20 13.03
N VAL A 17 49.18 31.30 14.11
CA VAL A 17 49.37 30.19 15.08
C VAL A 17 48.63 30.44 16.42
N ALA A 18 47.85 31.51 16.51
CA ALA A 18 47.02 31.82 17.69
C ALA A 18 45.52 31.51 17.49
N ALA A 19 45.14 30.76 16.45
CA ALA A 19 43.75 30.39 16.15
C ALA A 19 43.46 28.87 16.26
N ALA A 20 44.37 28.07 16.83
CA ALA A 20 44.23 26.62 16.91
C ALA A 20 44.06 26.05 18.34
N CYS A 21 43.88 26.91 19.35
CA CYS A 21 43.60 26.47 20.72
C CYS A 21 42.51 27.34 21.36
N GLN A 22 41.27 27.17 20.91
CA GLN A 22 40.12 27.43 21.78
C GLN A 22 39.50 26.06 22.11
N PRO A 23 39.34 25.72 23.41
CA PRO A 23 38.49 24.60 23.78
C PRO A 23 37.09 24.88 23.23
N ALA A 24 36.45 23.85 22.66
CA ALA A 24 35.04 23.92 22.32
C ALA A 24 34.26 24.50 23.51
N PRO A 25 33.27 25.38 23.28
CA PRO A 25 32.44 25.88 24.36
C PRO A 25 31.83 24.67 25.08
N ALA A 26 32.08 24.58 26.38
CA ALA A 26 31.39 23.62 27.22
C ALA A 26 29.87 23.83 27.05
N PRO A 27 29.07 22.77 26.91
CA PRO A 27 27.62 22.92 26.93
C PRO A 27 27.28 23.58 28.27
N SER A 28 26.76 24.80 28.22
CA SER A 28 26.18 25.46 29.39
C SER A 28 25.03 24.58 29.85
N GLY A 29 25.26 23.89 30.96
CA GLY A 29 24.38 22.85 31.45
C GLY A 29 23.04 23.38 31.94
N GLY A 30 22.13 22.42 32.09
CA GLY A 30 21.15 22.45 33.16
C GLY A 30 19.71 22.63 32.72
N GLU A 31 19.18 21.65 32.00
CA GLU A 31 17.93 21.03 32.46
C GLU A 31 18.29 19.61 32.86
N GLY A 32 17.90 19.22 34.08
CA GLY A 32 18.25 17.95 34.70
C GLY A 32 17.68 16.74 33.97
N PRO A 33 17.69 15.54 34.58
CA PRO A 33 16.94 14.42 34.02
C PRO A 33 15.51 14.90 33.79
N THR A 34 15.04 14.89 32.54
CA THR A 34 13.66 15.22 32.20
C THR A 34 12.80 14.34 33.08
N LYS A 35 12.22 14.93 34.12
CA LYS A 35 11.23 14.25 34.93
C LYS A 35 10.14 13.91 33.94
N VAL A 36 9.99 12.63 33.62
CA VAL A 36 8.76 12.12 33.02
C VAL A 36 7.71 12.33 34.10
N GLU A 37 7.18 13.54 34.19
CA GLU A 37 5.87 13.71 34.76
C GLU A 37 4.94 12.99 33.81
N THR A 38 4.44 11.84 34.25
CA THR A 38 3.24 11.26 33.70
C THR A 38 2.14 12.29 33.87
N VAL A 39 1.98 13.16 32.88
CA VAL A 39 0.75 13.91 32.71
C VAL A 39 -0.27 12.84 32.35
N VAL A 40 -1.01 12.39 33.37
CA VAL A 40 -2.27 11.70 33.13
C VAL A 40 -3.16 12.74 32.49
N VAL A 41 -3.15 12.79 31.16
CA VAL A 41 -4.22 13.43 30.42
C VAL A 41 -5.42 12.52 30.62
N THR A 42 -6.21 12.81 31.65
CA THR A 42 -7.61 12.38 31.67
C THR A 42 -8.28 13.06 30.49
N VAL A 43 -8.28 12.38 29.35
CA VAL A 43 -9.27 12.63 28.32
C VAL A 43 -10.58 12.21 28.96
N GLU A 44 -11.35 13.18 29.42
CA GLU A 44 -12.77 12.97 29.66
C GLU A 44 -13.39 12.67 28.29
N VAL A 45 -13.34 11.40 27.90
CA VAL A 45 -14.23 10.89 26.87
C VAL A 45 -15.62 11.14 27.42
N PRO A 46 -16.46 11.96 26.77
CA PRO A 46 -17.85 12.06 27.17
C PRO A 46 -18.38 10.64 27.22
N ALA A 47 -18.83 10.21 28.40
CA ALA A 47 -19.55 8.96 28.56
C ALA A 47 -20.94 9.14 27.94
N GLU A 48 -20.99 9.39 26.63
CA GLU A 48 -22.13 9.00 25.83
C GLU A 48 -22.02 7.49 25.67
N GLY A 49 -22.59 6.80 26.65
CA GLY A 49 -22.89 5.37 26.58
C GLY A 49 -23.91 5.09 25.48
N GLY A 50 -23.50 5.31 24.24
CA GLY A 50 -24.03 4.58 23.12
C GLY A 50 -23.31 3.24 23.10
N GLU A 51 -24.00 2.18 23.49
CA GLU A 51 -23.63 0.84 23.03
C GLU A 51 -23.40 0.97 21.52
N ALA A 52 -22.21 0.59 21.04
CA ALA A 52 -21.98 0.47 19.60
C ALA A 52 -22.98 -0.57 19.10
N GLN A 53 -24.12 -0.09 18.61
CA GLN A 53 -25.18 -0.92 18.13
C GLN A 53 -24.57 -1.76 17.01
N PRO A 54 -24.64 -3.09 17.07
CA PRO A 54 -24.20 -3.91 15.95
C PRO A 54 -24.92 -3.36 14.73
N ALA A 55 -24.17 -2.94 13.72
CA ALA A 55 -24.76 -2.49 12.47
C ALA A 55 -25.70 -3.62 12.02
N GLU A 56 -27.01 -3.34 11.98
CA GLU A 56 -27.99 -4.31 11.51
C GLU A 56 -27.51 -4.78 10.14
N ALA A 57 -27.35 -6.10 9.99
CA ALA A 57 -26.98 -6.68 8.71
C ALA A 57 -28.01 -6.21 7.69
N GLN A 58 -27.59 -5.26 6.85
CA GLN A 58 -28.35 -4.63 5.80
C GLN A 58 -28.84 -5.77 4.89
N GLY A 59 -30.08 -6.22 5.07
CA GLY A 59 -30.62 -7.37 4.33
C GLY A 59 -30.49 -7.14 2.82
N TYR A 60 -30.37 -8.20 2.02
CA TYR A 60 -30.04 -8.15 0.58
C TYR A 60 -30.78 -7.08 -0.26
N GLY A 61 -31.99 -6.65 0.14
CA GLY A 61 -32.75 -5.59 -0.54
C GLY A 61 -32.33 -4.15 -0.22
N THR A 62 -31.59 -3.92 0.87
CA THR A 62 -31.21 -2.57 1.35
C THR A 62 -30.17 -1.90 0.46
N ILE A 63 -29.16 -2.64 -0.01
CA ILE A 63 -28.15 -2.13 -0.95
C ILE A 63 -28.82 -1.72 -2.27
N VAL A 64 -29.70 -2.57 -2.82
CA VAL A 64 -30.43 -2.27 -4.07
C VAL A 64 -31.35 -1.06 -3.89
N ALA A 65 -32.04 -0.95 -2.74
CA ALA A 65 -32.86 0.21 -2.44
C ALA A 65 -32.03 1.51 -2.42
N ARG A 66 -30.89 1.50 -1.71
CA ARG A 66 -29.95 2.63 -1.65
C ARG A 66 -29.41 3.02 -3.03
N VAL A 67 -29.03 2.03 -3.85
CA VAL A 67 -28.57 2.26 -5.23
C VAL A 67 -29.66 2.91 -6.08
N LYS A 68 -30.90 2.43 -5.98
CA LYS A 68 -32.05 2.98 -6.73
C LYS A 68 -32.41 4.39 -6.28
N GLU A 69 -32.40 4.64 -4.97
CA GLU A 69 -32.66 5.96 -4.40
C GLU A 69 -31.60 6.97 -4.84
N ARG A 70 -30.33 6.58 -4.79
CA ARG A 70 -29.19 7.42 -5.17
C ARG A 70 -29.02 7.56 -6.70
N GLY A 71 -29.54 6.61 -7.47
CA GLY A 71 -29.45 6.60 -8.93
C GLY A 71 -28.07 6.22 -9.49
N LYS A 72 -27.18 5.63 -8.68
CA LYS A 72 -25.88 5.12 -9.14
C LYS A 72 -25.34 4.00 -8.24
N VAL A 73 -24.60 3.07 -8.82
CA VAL A 73 -23.83 2.03 -8.13
C VAL A 73 -22.47 2.58 -7.74
N VAL A 74 -22.12 2.55 -6.46
CA VAL A 74 -20.78 2.89 -5.97
C VAL A 74 -19.95 1.60 -5.92
N CYS A 75 -19.00 1.47 -6.82
CA CYS A 75 -18.19 0.27 -7.01
C CYS A 75 -16.76 0.50 -6.50
N GLY A 76 -16.30 -0.31 -5.56
CA GLY A 76 -14.89 -0.35 -5.18
C GLY A 76 -14.08 -1.06 -6.26
N GLY A 77 -13.01 -0.42 -6.76
CA GLY A 77 -12.24 -0.94 -7.90
C GLY A 77 -10.78 -0.48 -7.93
N ARG A 78 -10.08 -0.87 -8.99
CA ARG A 78 -8.73 -0.37 -9.33
C ARG A 78 -8.85 0.78 -10.32
N THR A 79 -7.84 1.65 -10.30
CA THR A 79 -7.64 2.73 -11.29
C THR A 79 -6.24 2.69 -11.92
N ASP A 80 -5.47 1.66 -11.59
CA ASP A 80 -4.03 1.53 -11.79
C ASP A 80 -3.62 0.09 -12.18
N LEU A 81 -4.58 -0.74 -12.64
CA LEU A 81 -4.30 -2.09 -13.12
C LEU A 81 -4.80 -2.29 -14.55
N LEU A 82 -3.87 -2.21 -15.51
CA LEU A 82 -4.17 -2.34 -16.93
C LEU A 82 -4.92 -3.66 -17.22
N GLY A 83 -5.96 -3.57 -18.05
CA GLY A 83 -6.84 -4.69 -18.40
C GLY A 83 -7.97 -4.96 -17.40
N PHE A 84 -7.77 -4.72 -16.09
CA PHE A 84 -8.78 -4.98 -15.06
C PHE A 84 -9.54 -3.72 -14.63
N GLY A 85 -8.82 -2.66 -14.24
CA GLY A 85 -9.39 -1.40 -13.79
C GLY A 85 -8.34 -0.30 -13.83
N TYR A 86 -8.46 0.59 -14.80
CA TYR A 86 -7.49 1.66 -15.05
C TYR A 86 -8.16 2.89 -15.68
N LEU A 87 -7.53 4.05 -15.52
CA LEU A 87 -7.99 5.28 -16.17
C LEU A 87 -7.52 5.33 -17.63
N ASP A 88 -8.43 5.62 -18.55
CA ASP A 88 -8.09 5.95 -19.93
C ASP A 88 -7.51 7.37 -20.06
N GLU A 89 -7.15 7.77 -21.29
CA GLU A 89 -6.58 9.10 -21.58
C GLU A 89 -7.48 10.28 -21.20
N ASN A 90 -8.79 10.04 -21.04
CA ASN A 90 -9.78 11.04 -20.65
C ASN A 90 -10.11 10.99 -19.15
N GLY A 91 -9.43 10.13 -18.39
CA GLY A 91 -9.70 9.91 -16.96
C GLY A 91 -10.96 9.08 -16.69
N LYS A 92 -11.52 8.38 -17.69
CA LYS A 92 -12.62 7.43 -17.48
C LYS A 92 -12.05 6.09 -17.02
N ASN A 93 -12.59 5.55 -15.93
CA ASN A 93 -12.15 4.24 -15.45
C ASN A 93 -12.74 3.13 -16.32
N ILE A 94 -11.89 2.29 -16.90
CA ILE A 94 -12.24 1.20 -17.81
C ILE A 94 -11.52 -0.10 -17.42
N GLY A 95 -11.96 -1.22 -17.97
CA GLY A 95 -11.35 -2.53 -17.75
C GLY A 95 -12.35 -3.60 -17.33
N PHE A 96 -11.88 -4.84 -17.31
CA PHE A 96 -12.69 -6.04 -17.07
C PHE A 96 -13.52 -5.99 -15.77
N ASP A 97 -12.92 -5.56 -14.65
CA ASP A 97 -13.61 -5.45 -13.37
C ASP A 97 -14.63 -4.30 -13.39
N ILE A 98 -14.32 -3.21 -14.11
CA ILE A 98 -15.21 -2.03 -14.18
C ILE A 98 -16.44 -2.33 -15.05
N ASP A 99 -16.28 -3.13 -16.08
CA ASP A 99 -17.40 -3.56 -16.92
C ASP A 99 -18.39 -4.43 -16.14
N LEU A 100 -17.97 -5.14 -15.09
CA LEU A 100 -18.91 -5.77 -14.16
C LEU A 100 -19.71 -4.74 -13.36
N CYS A 101 -19.07 -3.67 -12.86
CA CYS A 101 -19.79 -2.58 -12.19
C CYS A 101 -20.86 -1.97 -13.13
N ARG A 102 -20.50 -1.74 -14.40
CA ARG A 102 -21.42 -1.24 -15.43
C ARG A 102 -22.56 -2.22 -15.71
N ALA A 103 -22.27 -3.51 -15.79
CA ALA A 103 -23.29 -4.55 -16.00
C ALA A 103 -24.31 -4.56 -14.84
N VAL A 104 -23.86 -4.40 -13.60
CA VAL A 104 -24.74 -4.29 -12.44
C VAL A 104 -25.57 -3.00 -12.49
N ALA A 105 -24.98 -1.87 -12.85
CA ALA A 105 -25.72 -0.61 -13.01
C ALA A 105 -26.78 -0.70 -14.11
N ALA A 106 -26.45 -1.28 -15.26
CA ALA A 106 -27.40 -1.53 -16.33
C ALA A 106 -28.56 -2.42 -15.86
N ALA A 107 -28.28 -3.47 -15.07
CA ALA A 107 -29.31 -4.37 -14.57
C ALA A 107 -30.23 -3.74 -13.51
N VAL A 108 -29.68 -2.88 -12.64
CA VAL A 108 -30.44 -2.31 -11.50
C VAL A 108 -31.13 -0.99 -11.85
N LEU A 109 -30.48 -0.17 -12.69
CA LEU A 109 -30.86 1.21 -12.98
C LEU A 109 -31.27 1.42 -14.46
N GLY A 110 -30.95 0.47 -15.35
CA GLY A 110 -31.17 0.63 -16.78
C GLY A 110 -30.14 1.52 -17.48
N ASP A 111 -29.08 1.93 -16.77
CA ASP A 111 -28.01 2.79 -17.28
C ASP A 111 -26.64 2.21 -16.88
N PRO A 112 -25.82 1.71 -17.83
CA PRO A 112 -24.49 1.18 -17.54
C PRO A 112 -23.50 2.26 -17.05
N GLU A 113 -23.74 3.53 -17.36
CA GLU A 113 -22.84 4.62 -16.99
C GLU A 113 -23.21 5.23 -15.63
N ALA A 114 -24.30 4.77 -14.99
CA ALA A 114 -24.70 5.14 -13.64
C ALA A 114 -23.84 4.44 -12.57
N ILE A 115 -22.52 4.60 -12.67
CA ILE A 115 -21.52 4.09 -11.73
C ILE A 115 -20.64 5.21 -11.17
N GLU A 116 -20.17 5.01 -9.95
CA GLU A 116 -19.05 5.73 -9.37
C GLU A 116 -18.00 4.70 -8.97
N VAL A 117 -16.75 4.89 -9.40
CA VAL A 117 -15.65 4.00 -9.02
C VAL A 117 -14.85 4.64 -7.89
N VAL A 118 -14.77 3.94 -6.77
CA VAL A 118 -13.92 4.33 -5.62
C VAL A 118 -12.62 3.53 -5.71
N PRO A 119 -11.45 4.18 -5.88
CA PRO A 119 -10.16 3.48 -5.90
C PRO A 119 -9.82 2.95 -4.51
N LEU A 120 -9.55 1.65 -4.40
CA LEU A 120 -9.24 1.00 -3.13
C LEU A 120 -7.93 0.21 -3.17
N THR A 121 -7.11 0.40 -2.14
CA THR A 121 -5.91 -0.40 -1.89
C THR A 121 -6.30 -1.84 -1.51
N ALA A 122 -5.30 -2.72 -1.40
CA ALA A 122 -5.53 -4.10 -0.95
C ALA A 122 -6.01 -4.16 0.51
N ALA A 123 -5.59 -3.21 1.34
CA ALA A 123 -5.93 -3.12 2.77
C ALA A 123 -7.32 -2.51 2.98
N ASP A 124 -7.70 -1.48 2.21
CA ASP A 124 -8.93 -0.71 2.44
C ASP A 124 -10.19 -1.38 1.90
N ARG A 125 -10.06 -2.29 0.93
CA ARG A 125 -11.21 -2.88 0.22
C ARG A 125 -12.18 -3.67 1.09
N GLY A 126 -11.68 -4.36 2.12
CA GLY A 126 -12.51 -5.12 3.06
C GLY A 126 -13.34 -4.18 3.93
N PRO A 127 -12.69 -3.26 4.68
CA PRO A 127 -13.37 -2.24 5.45
C PRO A 127 -14.39 -1.42 4.64
N ALA A 128 -14.02 -0.93 3.46
CA ALA A 128 -14.93 -0.14 2.61
C ALA A 128 -16.20 -0.89 2.22
N LEU A 129 -16.11 -2.20 1.97
CA LEU A 129 -17.27 -3.04 1.69
C LEU A 129 -18.12 -3.25 2.95
N GLN A 130 -17.49 -3.54 4.09
CA GLN A 130 -18.16 -3.82 5.37
C GLN A 130 -18.89 -2.60 5.94
N THR A 131 -18.32 -1.40 5.77
CA THR A 131 -18.92 -0.14 6.23
C THR A 131 -19.99 0.38 5.28
N GLY A 132 -20.12 -0.20 4.08
CA GLY A 132 -21.03 0.25 3.04
C GLY A 132 -20.60 1.55 2.36
N GLU A 133 -19.32 1.93 2.46
CA GLU A 133 -18.72 3.00 1.65
C GLU A 133 -18.88 2.70 0.15
N VAL A 134 -18.73 1.42 -0.21
CA VAL A 134 -19.05 0.90 -1.54
C VAL A 134 -20.23 -0.07 -1.48
N ASP A 135 -21.04 -0.11 -2.54
CA ASP A 135 -22.16 -1.06 -2.64
C ASP A 135 -21.69 -2.46 -3.06
N MET A 136 -20.61 -2.51 -3.84
CA MET A 136 -19.99 -3.75 -4.29
C MET A 136 -18.49 -3.55 -4.50
N LEU A 137 -17.74 -4.63 -4.42
CA LEU A 137 -16.33 -4.68 -4.77
C LEU A 137 -16.17 -5.46 -6.09
N SER A 138 -15.72 -4.78 -7.14
CA SER A 138 -15.27 -5.42 -8.38
C SER A 138 -13.82 -5.04 -8.61
N ARG A 139 -12.95 -5.97 -8.23
CA ARG A 139 -11.50 -5.81 -8.17
C ARG A 139 -10.89 -7.21 -8.22
N ASN A 140 -9.64 -7.33 -8.66
CA ASN A 140 -8.81 -8.53 -8.52
C ASN A 140 -8.65 -8.95 -7.02
N ALA A 141 -9.69 -9.57 -6.47
CA ALA A 141 -9.82 -9.94 -5.07
C ALA A 141 -10.21 -11.42 -4.98
N THR A 142 -9.24 -12.26 -4.62
CA THR A 142 -9.44 -13.70 -4.50
C THR A 142 -10.52 -14.04 -3.48
N TRP A 143 -11.50 -14.86 -3.86
CA TRP A 143 -12.44 -15.44 -2.92
C TRP A 143 -11.72 -16.47 -2.04
N THR A 144 -11.71 -16.25 -0.73
CA THR A 144 -11.20 -17.21 0.26
C THR A 144 -12.22 -17.40 1.37
N SER A 145 -12.20 -18.55 2.06
CA SER A 145 -13.13 -18.82 3.17
C SER A 145 -13.07 -17.76 4.27
N LYS A 146 -11.87 -17.19 4.53
CA LYS A 146 -11.71 -16.11 5.51
C LYS A 146 -12.43 -14.84 5.06
N ARG A 147 -12.23 -14.41 3.81
CA ARG A 147 -12.87 -13.19 3.28
C ARG A 147 -14.38 -13.35 3.22
N ASP A 148 -14.88 -14.51 2.83
CA ASP A 148 -16.32 -14.80 2.76
C ASP A 148 -16.98 -14.73 4.15
N ALA A 149 -16.29 -15.23 5.18
CA ALA A 149 -16.76 -15.16 6.56
C ALA A 149 -16.71 -13.73 7.15
N GLU A 150 -15.77 -12.89 6.70
CA GLU A 150 -15.55 -11.56 7.28
C GLU A 150 -16.22 -10.43 6.49
N TRP A 151 -16.09 -10.40 5.17
CA TRP A 151 -16.46 -9.25 4.33
C TRP A 151 -17.89 -9.33 3.78
N GLY A 152 -18.53 -10.49 3.89
CA GLY A 152 -19.81 -10.79 3.28
C GLY A 152 -19.68 -11.65 2.02
N ASN A 153 -20.79 -11.82 1.31
CA ASN A 153 -20.88 -12.84 0.26
C ASN A 153 -20.11 -12.45 -1.00
N PHE A 154 -19.26 -13.37 -1.46
CA PHE A 154 -18.83 -13.39 -2.85
C PHE A 154 -19.91 -14.03 -3.72
N THR A 155 -20.25 -13.39 -4.84
CA THR A 155 -21.42 -13.79 -5.65
C THR A 155 -21.05 -14.62 -6.87
N TRP A 156 -19.93 -14.32 -7.53
CA TRP A 156 -19.48 -15.00 -8.73
C TRP A 156 -17.96 -14.87 -8.91
N ILE A 157 -17.35 -15.88 -9.55
CA ILE A 157 -15.93 -15.83 -9.93
C ILE A 157 -15.85 -15.32 -11.37
N MET A 158 -15.34 -14.10 -11.54
CA MET A 158 -15.23 -13.45 -12.85
C MET A 158 -13.97 -13.87 -13.60
N PHE A 159 -12.90 -14.16 -12.87
CA PHE A 159 -11.60 -14.51 -13.45
C PHE A 159 -10.91 -15.53 -12.55
N TYR A 160 -10.53 -16.69 -13.11
CA TYR A 160 -9.71 -17.68 -12.43
C TYR A 160 -8.24 -17.36 -12.70
N ASP A 161 -7.47 -17.17 -11.64
CA ASP A 161 -6.03 -16.90 -11.72
C ASP A 161 -5.24 -17.76 -10.72
N GLY A 162 -3.92 -17.68 -10.82
CA GLY A 162 -2.99 -18.19 -9.82
C GLY A 162 -1.87 -17.21 -9.55
N GLN A 163 -1.31 -17.27 -8.36
CA GLN A 163 -0.11 -16.52 -8.01
C GLN A 163 1.08 -16.99 -8.85
N GLY A 164 1.93 -16.04 -9.23
CA GLY A 164 3.18 -16.28 -9.92
C GLY A 164 4.30 -15.39 -9.41
N PHE A 165 5.44 -15.53 -10.08
CA PHE A 165 6.64 -14.75 -9.85
C PHE A 165 7.08 -14.14 -11.17
N MET A 166 7.50 -12.88 -11.12
CA MET A 166 8.13 -12.17 -12.21
C MET A 166 9.59 -11.94 -11.87
N VAL A 167 10.47 -12.31 -12.80
CA VAL A 167 11.93 -12.24 -12.67
C VAL A 167 12.52 -11.65 -13.94
N ARG A 168 13.73 -11.06 -13.84
CA ARG A 168 14.39 -10.53 -15.03
C ARG A 168 14.83 -11.69 -15.91
N LYS A 169 14.82 -11.47 -17.22
CA LYS A 169 15.18 -12.51 -18.20
C LYS A 169 16.60 -13.04 -18.01
N ASP A 170 17.51 -12.22 -17.51
CA ASP A 170 18.92 -12.52 -17.28
C ASP A 170 19.26 -12.93 -15.84
N SER A 171 18.26 -13.08 -14.95
CA SER A 171 18.49 -13.47 -13.54
C SER A 171 18.98 -14.91 -13.37
N GLY A 172 18.74 -15.77 -14.36
CA GLY A 172 19.00 -17.22 -14.27
C GLY A 172 17.96 -17.99 -13.44
N ILE A 173 16.97 -17.31 -12.84
CA ILE A 173 15.89 -17.93 -12.07
C ILE A 173 14.89 -18.56 -13.03
N THR A 174 14.68 -19.87 -12.93
CA THR A 174 13.73 -20.62 -13.77
C THR A 174 12.64 -21.32 -12.97
N SER A 175 12.86 -21.46 -11.65
CA SER A 175 11.96 -22.11 -10.72
C SER A 175 12.01 -21.44 -9.35
N MET A 176 11.05 -21.75 -8.48
CA MET A 176 11.04 -21.26 -7.10
C MET A 176 12.26 -21.75 -6.29
N ALA A 177 12.81 -22.92 -6.63
CA ALA A 177 14.02 -23.44 -5.97
C ALA A 177 15.26 -22.56 -6.22
N ASP A 178 15.29 -21.82 -7.34
CA ASP A 178 16.37 -20.89 -7.66
C ASP A 178 16.25 -19.56 -6.88
N MET A 179 15.19 -19.39 -6.06
CA MET A 179 14.90 -18.16 -5.31
C MET A 179 15.31 -18.24 -3.83
N ASP A 180 16.06 -19.27 -3.41
CA ASP A 180 16.54 -19.35 -2.02
C ASP A 180 17.44 -18.16 -1.68
N GLY A 181 17.08 -17.44 -0.62
CA GLY A 181 17.74 -16.22 -0.17
C GLY A 181 17.44 -14.97 -1.01
N ALA A 182 16.52 -15.05 -1.99
CA ALA A 182 16.19 -13.91 -2.84
C ALA A 182 15.40 -12.81 -2.10
N THR A 183 15.51 -11.59 -2.58
CA THR A 183 14.66 -10.48 -2.15
C THR A 183 13.37 -10.44 -2.99
N VAL A 184 12.21 -10.55 -2.34
CA VAL A 184 10.90 -10.65 -2.99
C VAL A 184 10.01 -9.46 -2.64
N CYS A 185 9.69 -8.64 -3.65
CA CYS A 185 8.75 -7.53 -3.56
C CYS A 185 7.30 -8.06 -3.59
N VAL A 186 6.47 -7.62 -2.64
CA VAL A 186 5.06 -8.03 -2.53
C VAL A 186 4.18 -6.93 -1.92
N THR A 187 2.90 -6.89 -2.32
CA THR A 187 1.92 -5.96 -1.74
C THR A 187 1.33 -6.50 -0.44
N SER A 188 1.27 -5.69 0.60
CA SER A 188 0.68 -6.03 1.90
C SER A 188 -0.82 -6.28 1.83
N GLY A 189 -1.36 -7.05 2.78
CA GLY A 189 -2.81 -7.28 2.88
C GLY A 189 -3.38 -8.15 1.75
N THR A 190 -2.50 -8.84 1.02
CA THR A 190 -2.87 -9.72 -0.09
C THR A 190 -2.88 -11.19 0.32
N THR A 191 -3.54 -12.01 -0.49
CA THR A 191 -3.35 -13.47 -0.46
C THR A 191 -1.91 -13.81 -0.84
N THR A 192 -1.35 -13.07 -1.78
CA THR A 192 0.02 -13.20 -2.30
C THR A 192 1.08 -13.20 -1.20
N GLU A 193 1.03 -12.24 -0.29
CA GLU A 193 1.95 -12.12 0.86
C GLU A 193 1.92 -13.39 1.73
N LYS A 194 0.72 -13.88 2.05
CA LYS A 194 0.54 -15.06 2.91
C LYS A 194 0.95 -16.35 2.22
N ASN A 195 0.58 -16.48 0.96
CA ASN A 195 0.93 -17.63 0.12
C ASN A 195 2.43 -17.69 -0.15
N LEU A 196 3.11 -16.54 -0.31
CA LEU A 196 4.56 -16.46 -0.45
C LEU A 196 5.24 -17.07 0.78
N ALA A 197 4.86 -16.61 1.97
CA ALA A 197 5.41 -17.12 3.23
C ALA A 197 5.17 -18.63 3.40
N ALA A 198 3.95 -19.10 3.11
CA ALA A 198 3.61 -20.52 3.20
C ALA A 198 4.40 -21.37 2.18
N ALA A 199 4.46 -20.93 0.91
CA ALA A 199 5.11 -21.69 -0.16
C ALA A 199 6.63 -21.82 0.06
N PHE A 200 7.30 -20.76 0.52
CA PHE A 200 8.73 -20.82 0.83
C PHE A 200 9.00 -21.69 2.06
N ALA A 201 8.17 -21.57 3.11
CA ALA A 201 8.29 -22.43 4.29
C ALA A 201 8.10 -23.91 3.96
N ASP A 202 7.07 -24.26 3.18
CA ASP A 202 6.78 -25.64 2.76
C ASP A 202 7.90 -26.23 1.89
N ALA A 203 8.57 -25.37 1.10
CA ALA A 203 9.71 -25.76 0.26
C ALA A 203 11.05 -25.77 1.02
N GLY A 204 11.10 -25.32 2.28
CA GLY A 204 12.34 -25.18 3.05
C GLY A 204 13.27 -24.08 2.51
N LEU A 205 12.72 -23.08 1.83
CA LEU A 205 13.45 -21.96 1.23
C LEU A 205 13.41 -20.73 2.15
N THR A 206 14.44 -19.91 2.05
CA THR A 206 14.52 -18.60 2.71
C THR A 206 14.33 -17.48 1.71
N TYR A 207 13.87 -16.31 2.17
CA TYR A 207 13.74 -15.10 1.36
C TYR A 207 13.69 -13.85 2.24
N GLU A 208 13.97 -12.69 1.66
CA GLU A 208 13.72 -11.40 2.29
C GLU A 208 12.47 -10.76 1.66
N ALA A 209 11.45 -10.47 2.47
CA ALA A 209 10.24 -9.80 2.00
C ALA A 209 10.43 -8.28 1.96
N VAL A 210 10.21 -7.66 0.80
CA VAL A 210 10.09 -6.20 0.69
C VAL A 210 8.63 -5.86 0.45
N ILE A 211 7.98 -5.35 1.50
CA ILE A 211 6.53 -5.18 1.56
C ILE A 211 6.18 -3.73 1.27
N PHE A 212 5.23 -3.53 0.35
CA PHE A 212 4.69 -2.21 0.01
C PHE A 212 3.16 -2.19 0.20
N GLU A 213 2.60 -1.04 0.53
CA GLU A 213 1.15 -0.86 0.68
C GLU A 213 0.43 -0.82 -0.68
N ASP A 214 1.09 -0.27 -1.70
CA ASP A 214 0.56 -0.16 -3.05
C ASP A 214 1.37 -0.99 -4.06
N THR A 215 0.68 -1.42 -5.11
CA THR A 215 1.25 -2.27 -6.16
C THR A 215 2.20 -1.51 -7.09
N ALA A 216 2.02 -0.21 -7.29
CA ALA A 216 2.91 0.57 -8.15
C ALA A 216 4.32 0.63 -7.53
N SER A 217 4.42 0.78 -6.21
CA SER A 217 5.68 0.75 -5.46
C SER A 217 6.39 -0.61 -5.55
N VAL A 218 5.65 -1.72 -5.57
CA VAL A 218 6.23 -3.07 -5.81
C VAL A 218 6.97 -3.11 -7.14
N TYR A 219 6.33 -2.64 -8.22
CA TYR A 219 6.93 -2.69 -9.56
C TYR A 219 8.02 -1.64 -9.74
N GLY A 220 7.87 -0.44 -9.19
CA GLY A 220 8.94 0.57 -9.18
C GLY A 220 10.19 0.07 -8.47
N ALA A 221 10.05 -0.50 -7.27
CA ALA A 221 11.18 -1.06 -6.52
C ALA A 221 11.81 -2.27 -7.24
N TYR A 222 10.99 -3.11 -7.86
CA TYR A 222 11.46 -4.18 -8.70
C TYR A 222 12.26 -3.64 -9.90
N ASP A 223 11.75 -2.66 -10.65
CA ASP A 223 12.45 -2.07 -11.80
C ASP A 223 13.78 -1.43 -11.40
N GLU A 224 13.83 -0.78 -10.24
CA GLU A 224 15.04 -0.16 -9.67
C GLU A 224 16.11 -1.16 -9.20
N GLY A 225 15.82 -2.46 -9.18
CA GLY A 225 16.78 -3.47 -8.71
C GLY A 225 16.79 -3.69 -7.20
N ARG A 226 15.78 -3.18 -6.47
CA ARG A 226 15.68 -3.38 -5.02
C ARG A 226 15.17 -4.77 -4.64
N CYS A 227 14.59 -5.49 -5.60
CA CYS A 227 14.14 -6.87 -5.44
C CYS A 227 14.60 -7.72 -6.63
N ASP A 228 14.91 -8.97 -6.37
CA ASP A 228 15.22 -9.98 -7.39
C ASP A 228 13.95 -10.48 -8.07
N VAL A 229 12.85 -10.53 -7.30
CA VAL A 229 11.58 -11.12 -7.70
C VAL A 229 10.42 -10.20 -7.30
N ALA A 230 9.41 -10.07 -8.15
CA ALA A 230 8.10 -9.55 -7.77
C ALA A 230 7.06 -10.68 -7.81
N THR A 231 6.12 -10.73 -6.87
CA THR A 231 5.05 -11.74 -6.86
C THR A 231 3.67 -11.10 -6.81
N SER A 232 2.74 -11.65 -7.59
CA SER A 232 1.32 -11.29 -7.60
C SER A 232 0.52 -12.36 -8.35
N ASP A 233 -0.76 -12.12 -8.56
CA ASP A 233 -1.59 -12.87 -9.52
C ASP A 233 -0.94 -12.77 -10.92
N LYS A 234 -0.90 -13.88 -11.68
CA LYS A 234 -0.19 -13.91 -12.98
C LYS A 234 -0.76 -12.93 -13.98
N SER A 235 -2.08 -12.73 -14.00
CA SER A 235 -2.71 -11.75 -14.88
C SER A 235 -2.26 -10.33 -14.56
N GLN A 236 -2.08 -10.00 -13.28
CA GLN A 236 -1.55 -8.72 -12.84
C GLN A 236 -0.05 -8.59 -13.15
N LEU A 237 0.75 -9.65 -13.01
CA LEU A 237 2.15 -9.63 -13.43
C LEU A 237 2.31 -9.47 -14.94
N ALA A 238 1.34 -9.89 -15.74
CA ALA A 238 1.36 -9.72 -17.19
C ALA A 238 0.92 -8.32 -17.66
N SER A 239 0.44 -7.47 -16.75
CA SER A 239 -0.07 -6.13 -17.07
C SER A 239 0.94 -5.00 -16.83
N VAL A 240 2.19 -5.34 -16.50
CA VAL A 240 3.29 -4.40 -16.23
C VAL A 240 4.13 -4.11 -17.46
#